data_AF-E4XCV2-F1
#
_entry.id   AF-E4XCV2-F1
#
_cell.length_a   1.000
_cell.length_b   1.000
_cell.length_c   1.000
_cell.angle_alpha   90.00
_cell.angle_beta   90.00
_cell.angle_gamma   90.00
#
_symmetry.space_group_name_H-M   'P 1'
#
loop_
_entity.id
_entity.type
_entity.pdbx_description
1 polymer ?
#
loop_
_entity_poly.entity_id
_entity_poly.type
_entity_poly.pdbx_seq_one_letter_code
_entity_poly.pdbx_strand_id
1 'polypeptide(L)'
;MPKTRYVRQAKKECSLDREAASQSRSTSPTISIDRKIHKSPFAVDPSSPMPLTEAQMTAEIKFLRRNLVEIRKISKLERDNYEVTMKDQREEILKLKEDLKVKNEFIKDLTAALDVKDKEKEKLQKKHGRLLKTKEDKISSMMSQMRDIDSQRNNAQQFVQNIGRKNILIARAMTRMVQRVLMTCSITTNSIVERFHRDIARTGSISHLADTLIKLINLKKDDIPAGEELEERNLLEDLLNLFSVLFFIPTIRGEISKNNKYPEFLKALTVFIFEKNEESLFVNDPGILEGCCKVLDETCKTDVGINTLSQYETSEGCFYELLVNYIENASERCNDAQVNYLLNVFFTVSTNEAAPQMNKLIALFKQESLEKWEKSSNEALRTNMERYLRIGLLVKLEENDSIML
;
A
#
# COMPACT_ATOMS: atom_id res chain seq x y z
N MET A 1 -1.30 6.79 -25.93
CA MET A 1 -0.08 6.34 -26.66
C MET A 1 1.11 6.62 -25.75
N PRO A 2 2.09 5.71 -25.57
CA PRO A 2 2.79 4.97 -26.63
C PRO A 2 2.59 3.44 -26.63
N LYS A 3 2.81 2.88 -27.82
CA LYS A 3 2.96 1.46 -28.16
C LYS A 3 4.45 1.08 -28.07
N THR A 4 4.76 -0.16 -27.68
CA THR A 4 5.73 -1.10 -28.31
C THR A 4 5.83 -2.39 -27.47
N ARG A 5 5.40 -3.54 -28.00
CA ARG A 5 6.20 -4.56 -28.71
C ARG A 5 7.34 -5.16 -27.88
N TYR A 6 7.21 -6.44 -27.53
CA TYR A 6 8.31 -7.39 -27.75
C TYR A 6 7.79 -8.66 -28.43
N VAL A 7 8.29 -8.82 -29.66
CA VAL A 7 8.35 -10.03 -30.45
C VAL A 7 9.56 -10.83 -29.94
N ARG A 8 9.45 -12.15 -29.84
CA ARG A 8 10.55 -13.04 -30.22
C ARG A 8 9.99 -14.40 -30.69
N GLN A 9 9.95 -14.53 -32.01
CA GLN A 9 9.84 -15.77 -32.74
C GLN A 9 11.15 -16.56 -32.67
N ALA A 10 10.98 -17.90 -32.72
CA ALA A 10 11.75 -18.91 -33.43
C ALA A 10 13.26 -19.07 -33.16
N LYS A 11 13.64 -20.32 -32.83
CA LYS A 11 14.40 -21.19 -33.77
C LYS A 11 14.54 -22.59 -33.17
N LYS A 12 14.05 -23.58 -33.93
CA LYS A 12 14.25 -25.02 -33.74
C LYS A 12 14.78 -25.50 -35.09
N GLU A 13 16.01 -26.01 -35.11
CA GLU A 13 16.62 -26.93 -36.10
C GLU A 13 18.11 -27.10 -35.71
N CYS A 14 18.55 -28.34 -35.46
CA CYS A 14 19.52 -29.14 -36.26
C CYS A 14 20.87 -28.43 -36.51
N SER A 15 22.07 -29.01 -36.43
CA SER A 15 22.60 -30.37 -36.21
C SER A 15 24.13 -30.28 -36.47
N LEU A 16 24.94 -31.22 -35.96
CA LEU A 16 26.32 -31.58 -36.43
C LEU A 16 27.43 -30.53 -36.11
N ASP A 17 28.71 -30.82 -35.87
CA ASP A 17 29.52 -32.03 -35.71
C ASP A 17 30.96 -31.59 -35.33
N ARG A 18 31.80 -32.59 -35.02
CA ARG A 18 33.28 -32.66 -35.00
C ARG A 18 33.94 -32.50 -33.64
N GLU A 19 34.48 -33.58 -33.05
CA GLU A 19 35.60 -34.46 -33.48
C GLU A 19 36.97 -33.77 -33.55
N ALA A 20 37.91 -34.32 -32.76
CA ALA A 20 39.34 -34.57 -33.03
C ALA A 20 40.06 -34.71 -31.67
N ALA A 21 40.97 -35.65 -31.38
CA ALA A 21 41.57 -36.75 -32.13
C ALA A 21 42.33 -37.67 -31.12
N SER A 22 42.35 -38.99 -31.36
CA SER A 22 43.52 -39.84 -31.71
C SER A 22 44.49 -40.21 -30.57
N GLN A 23 44.58 -41.47 -30.11
CA GLN A 23 45.25 -42.68 -30.66
C GLN A 23 46.64 -42.98 -30.04
N SER A 24 46.80 -44.19 -29.46
CA SER A 24 47.97 -45.11 -29.56
C SER A 24 47.71 -46.33 -28.63
N ARG A 25 47.45 -47.55 -29.14
CA ARG A 25 48.37 -48.64 -29.60
C ARG A 25 49.19 -49.34 -28.50
N SER A 26 48.83 -50.60 -28.19
CA SER A 26 49.65 -51.84 -28.23
C SER A 26 48.81 -53.00 -27.61
N THR A 27 48.41 -54.08 -28.27
CA THR A 27 49.08 -55.27 -28.87
C THR A 27 49.85 -56.19 -27.92
N SER A 28 49.18 -57.32 -27.60
CA SER A 28 49.69 -58.72 -27.54
C SER A 28 50.39 -59.21 -26.26
N PRO A 29 50.49 -60.53 -25.98
CA PRO A 29 49.85 -61.70 -26.63
C PRO A 29 49.23 -62.74 -25.67
N THR A 30 48.16 -63.39 -26.12
CA THR A 30 47.72 -64.71 -25.62
C THR A 30 48.60 -65.79 -26.24
N ILE A 31 49.46 -66.41 -25.43
CA ILE A 31 50.27 -67.58 -25.82
C ILE A 31 49.45 -68.84 -25.51
N SER A 32 48.80 -69.39 -26.52
CA SER A 32 48.30 -70.76 -26.53
C SER A 32 49.36 -71.66 -27.16
N ILE A 33 50.14 -72.37 -26.32
CA ILE A 33 51.11 -73.36 -26.79
C ILE A 33 50.39 -74.67 -27.06
N ASP A 34 50.27 -74.99 -28.35
CA ASP A 34 50.20 -76.35 -28.88
C ASP A 34 51.40 -77.16 -28.34
N ARG A 35 51.13 -78.22 -27.57
CA ARG A 35 52.08 -79.35 -27.46
C ARG A 35 51.48 -80.56 -28.16
N LYS A 36 51.69 -80.57 -29.48
CA LYS A 36 51.72 -81.79 -30.27
C LYS A 36 52.71 -82.76 -29.64
N ILE A 37 52.21 -83.96 -29.35
CA ILE A 37 52.96 -85.13 -28.96
C ILE A 37 53.88 -85.49 -30.14
N HIS A 38 55.16 -85.11 -30.06
CA HIS A 38 56.19 -85.68 -30.93
C HIS A 38 56.47 -87.10 -30.47
N LYS A 39 55.81 -88.06 -31.12
CA LYS A 39 56.32 -89.43 -31.23
C LYS A 39 57.54 -89.37 -32.14
N SER A 40 58.74 -89.42 -31.54
CA SER A 40 59.95 -89.86 -32.25
C SER A 40 60.22 -91.29 -31.81
N PRO A 41 60.02 -92.29 -32.68
CA PRO A 41 60.64 -93.59 -32.51
C PRO A 41 62.09 -93.44 -32.98
N PHE A 42 63.04 -93.61 -32.06
CA PHE A 42 64.40 -93.93 -32.44
C PHE A 42 64.37 -95.23 -33.26
N ALA A 43 64.52 -95.06 -34.57
CA ALA A 43 64.95 -96.13 -35.44
C ALA A 43 66.39 -96.47 -35.06
N VAL A 44 66.58 -97.75 -34.76
CA VAL A 44 67.85 -98.41 -34.50
C VAL A 44 68.65 -98.42 -35.80
N ASP A 45 69.84 -97.81 -35.79
CA ASP A 45 70.89 -98.09 -36.77
C ASP A 45 71.83 -99.15 -36.13
N PRO A 46 72.10 -100.29 -36.78
CA PRO A 46 72.82 -101.40 -36.19
C PRO A 46 74.32 -101.17 -36.32
N SER A 47 74.95 -100.62 -35.30
CA SER A 47 76.38 -100.79 -35.05
C SER A 47 76.57 -101.56 -33.74
N SER A 48 76.64 -102.89 -33.85
CA SER A 48 77.02 -103.79 -32.75
C SER A 48 78.35 -103.36 -32.11
N PRO A 49 78.40 -103.04 -30.81
CA PRO A 49 79.62 -103.16 -30.04
C PRO A 49 79.74 -104.62 -29.57
N MET A 50 80.95 -105.18 -29.65
CA MET A 50 81.30 -106.51 -29.15
C MET A 50 80.78 -106.75 -27.72
N PRO A 51 80.41 -108.01 -27.37
CA PRO A 51 79.94 -108.32 -26.02
C PRO A 51 81.03 -108.04 -24.98
N LEU A 52 80.67 -107.21 -24.01
CA LEU A 52 81.48 -106.88 -22.83
C LEU A 52 81.79 -108.16 -22.04
N THR A 53 83.00 -108.26 -21.52
CA THR A 53 83.42 -109.39 -20.66
C THR A 53 82.68 -109.37 -19.32
N GLU A 54 82.52 -110.53 -18.67
CA GLU A 54 81.74 -110.72 -17.43
C GLU A 54 82.16 -109.76 -16.28
N ALA A 55 83.44 -109.38 -16.24
CA ALA A 55 83.97 -108.38 -15.31
C ALA A 55 83.48 -106.94 -15.61
N GLN A 56 83.35 -106.57 -16.89
CA GLN A 56 82.85 -105.27 -17.32
C GLN A 56 81.34 -105.14 -17.07
N MET A 57 80.56 -106.20 -17.35
CA MET A 57 79.12 -106.24 -17.02
C MET A 57 78.88 -106.07 -15.51
N THR A 58 79.70 -106.69 -14.66
CA THR A 58 79.54 -106.60 -13.21
C THR A 58 79.86 -105.19 -12.69
N ALA A 59 80.88 -104.54 -13.24
CA ALA A 59 81.24 -103.16 -12.89
C ALA A 59 80.15 -102.16 -13.34
N GLU A 60 79.59 -102.35 -14.54
CA GLU A 60 78.54 -101.52 -15.10
C GLU A 60 77.21 -101.67 -14.36
N ILE A 61 76.83 -102.91 -13.99
CA ILE A 61 75.67 -103.17 -13.12
C ILE A 61 75.85 -102.48 -11.75
N LYS A 62 77.07 -102.50 -11.19
CA LYS A 62 77.35 -101.84 -9.90
C LYS A 62 77.29 -100.31 -10.01
N PHE A 63 77.73 -99.74 -11.13
CA PHE A 63 77.61 -98.32 -11.46
C PHE A 63 76.15 -97.90 -11.65
N LEU A 64 75.37 -98.63 -12.45
CA LEU A 64 73.95 -98.38 -12.67
C LEU A 64 73.14 -98.49 -11.38
N ARG A 65 73.44 -99.46 -10.50
CA ARG A 65 72.79 -99.56 -9.18
C ARG A 65 73.08 -98.36 -8.28
N ARG A 66 74.30 -97.80 -8.30
CA ARG A 66 74.62 -96.58 -7.55
C ARG A 66 73.87 -95.37 -8.12
N ASN A 67 73.85 -95.20 -9.43
CA ASN A 67 73.13 -94.09 -10.08
C ASN A 67 71.61 -94.18 -9.83
N LEU A 68 71.04 -95.39 -9.82
CA LEU A 68 69.62 -95.58 -9.52
C LEU A 68 69.26 -95.18 -8.07
N VAL A 69 70.18 -95.37 -7.13
CA VAL A 69 70.03 -94.91 -5.74
C VAL A 69 70.14 -93.39 -5.66
N GLU A 70 71.06 -92.77 -6.39
CA GLU A 70 71.15 -91.30 -6.45
C GLU A 70 69.94 -90.66 -7.12
N ILE A 71 69.45 -91.20 -8.24
CA ILE A 71 68.23 -90.74 -8.92
C ILE A 71 67.02 -90.83 -7.99
N ARG A 72 66.91 -91.90 -7.19
CA ARG A 72 65.83 -92.03 -6.18
C ARG A 72 65.94 -90.98 -5.07
N LYS A 73 67.16 -90.61 -4.64
CA LYS A 73 67.37 -89.54 -3.67
C LYS A 73 67.01 -88.17 -4.25
N ILE A 74 67.40 -87.89 -5.49
CA ILE A 74 67.05 -86.64 -6.20
C ILE A 74 65.53 -86.54 -6.38
N SER A 75 64.87 -87.60 -6.86
CA SER A 75 63.40 -87.62 -7.03
C SER A 75 62.64 -87.45 -5.71
N LYS A 76 63.21 -87.89 -4.58
CA LYS A 76 62.64 -87.65 -3.26
C LYS A 76 62.81 -86.19 -2.84
N LEU A 77 64.01 -85.63 -2.99
CA LEU A 77 64.28 -84.22 -2.73
C LEU A 77 63.43 -83.27 -3.59
N GLU A 78 63.22 -83.58 -4.87
CA GLU A 78 62.35 -82.81 -5.75
C GLU A 78 60.89 -82.83 -5.30
N ARG A 79 60.40 -83.99 -4.83
CA ARG A 79 59.05 -84.12 -4.25
C ARG A 79 58.93 -83.35 -2.95
N ASP A 80 59.89 -83.51 -2.03
CA ASP A 80 59.89 -82.83 -0.75
C ASP A 80 59.97 -81.29 -0.96
N ASN A 81 60.77 -80.82 -1.92
CA ASN A 81 60.89 -79.39 -2.26
C ASN A 81 59.61 -78.84 -2.92
N TYR A 82 58.96 -79.62 -3.78
CA TYR A 82 57.65 -79.28 -4.35
C TYR A 82 56.56 -79.20 -3.27
N GLU A 83 56.58 -80.11 -2.30
CA GLU A 83 55.60 -80.13 -1.21
C GLU A 83 55.78 -78.94 -0.26
N VAL A 84 57.02 -78.55 0.03
CA VAL A 84 57.34 -77.32 0.79
C VAL A 84 56.87 -76.07 0.04
N THR A 85 57.20 -75.93 -1.25
CA THR A 85 56.75 -74.75 -2.04
C THR A 85 55.23 -74.68 -2.17
N MET A 86 54.53 -75.81 -2.33
CA MET A 86 53.07 -75.84 -2.35
C MET A 86 52.46 -75.48 -1.00
N LYS A 87 53.12 -75.82 0.12
CA LYS A 87 52.69 -75.42 1.46
C LYS A 87 52.87 -73.92 1.68
N ASP A 88 54.02 -73.37 1.30
CA ASP A 88 54.31 -71.93 1.41
C ASP A 88 53.32 -71.10 0.56
N GLN A 89 53.03 -71.54 -0.68
CA GLN A 89 52.03 -70.91 -1.53
C GLN A 89 50.62 -70.98 -0.94
N ARG A 90 50.25 -72.07 -0.27
CA ARG A 90 48.95 -72.19 0.40
C ARG A 90 48.84 -71.25 1.60
N GLU A 91 49.90 -71.10 2.39
CA GLU A 91 49.93 -70.15 3.50
C GLU A 91 49.85 -68.70 3.02
N GLU A 92 50.52 -68.36 1.92
CA GLU A 92 50.45 -67.04 1.30
C GLU A 92 49.03 -66.73 0.74
N ILE A 93 48.40 -67.70 0.06
CA ILE A 93 47.02 -67.57 -0.42
C ILE A 93 46.03 -67.37 0.75
N LEU A 94 46.25 -68.05 1.88
CA LEU A 94 45.44 -67.88 3.08
C LEU A 94 45.57 -66.47 3.67
N LYS A 95 46.80 -65.96 3.80
CA LYS A 95 47.05 -64.57 4.25
C LYS A 95 46.39 -63.54 3.33
N LEU A 96 46.53 -63.70 2.01
CA LEU A 96 45.91 -62.80 1.03
C LEU A 96 44.38 -62.84 1.09
N LYS A 97 43.78 -64.00 1.38
CA LYS A 97 42.32 -64.11 1.58
C LYS A 97 41.86 -63.38 2.84
N GLU A 98 42.59 -63.50 3.95
CA GLU A 98 42.29 -62.80 5.19
C GLU A 98 42.38 -61.28 4.98
N ASP A 99 43.45 -60.80 4.35
CA ASP A 99 43.65 -59.38 4.02
C ASP A 99 42.55 -58.84 3.09
N LEU A 100 42.14 -59.62 2.08
CA LEU A 100 41.03 -59.26 1.21
C LEU A 100 39.70 -59.16 1.98
N LYS A 101 39.47 -60.05 2.95
CA LYS A 101 38.27 -60.02 3.78
C LYS A 101 38.23 -58.73 4.62
N VAL A 102 39.33 -58.39 5.28
CA VAL A 102 39.46 -57.16 6.08
C VAL A 102 39.27 -55.92 5.21
N LYS A 103 39.90 -55.86 4.03
CA LYS A 103 39.73 -54.74 3.10
C LYS A 103 38.29 -54.61 2.59
N ASN A 104 37.61 -55.73 2.33
CA ASN A 104 36.22 -55.72 1.89
C ASN A 104 35.27 -55.24 3.01
N GLU A 105 35.52 -55.60 4.26
CA GLU A 105 34.77 -55.05 5.41
C GLU A 105 35.00 -53.54 5.54
N PHE A 106 36.24 -53.08 5.43
CA PHE A 106 36.56 -51.64 5.45
C PHE A 106 35.88 -50.85 4.33
N ILE A 107 35.83 -51.41 3.10
CA ILE A 107 35.11 -50.79 1.98
C ILE A 107 33.60 -50.70 2.27
N LYS A 108 33.00 -51.73 2.88
CA LYS A 108 31.58 -51.69 3.27
C LYS A 108 31.30 -50.59 4.28
N ASP A 109 32.15 -50.45 5.29
CA ASP A 109 32.01 -49.42 6.32
C ASP A 109 32.13 -48.01 5.72
N LEU A 110 33.11 -47.79 4.83
CA LEU A 110 33.26 -46.53 4.09
C LEU A 110 32.04 -46.22 3.21
N THR A 111 31.49 -47.23 2.54
CA THR A 111 30.30 -47.07 1.69
C THR A 111 29.08 -46.69 2.53
N ALA A 112 28.88 -47.34 3.68
CA ALA A 112 27.81 -47.00 4.60
C ALA A 112 27.96 -45.58 5.18
N ALA A 113 29.19 -45.16 5.49
CA ALA A 113 29.47 -43.79 5.96
C ALA A 113 29.18 -42.73 4.88
N LEU A 114 29.51 -43.03 3.61
CA LEU A 114 29.19 -42.18 2.46
C LEU A 114 27.67 -42.03 2.27
N ASP A 115 26.91 -43.13 2.35
CA ASP A 115 25.44 -43.10 2.25
C ASP A 115 24.80 -42.21 3.34
N VAL A 116 25.34 -42.25 4.56
CA VAL A 116 24.88 -41.36 5.65
C VAL A 116 25.17 -39.89 5.31
N LYS A 117 26.36 -39.60 4.78
CA LYS A 117 26.75 -38.24 4.40
C LYS A 117 25.92 -37.69 3.24
N ASP A 118 25.59 -38.51 2.26
CA ASP A 118 24.72 -38.11 1.16
C ASP A 118 23.29 -37.81 1.62
N LYS A 119 22.76 -38.62 2.55
CA LYS A 119 21.46 -38.34 3.19
C LYS A 119 21.47 -37.04 4.01
N GLU A 120 22.56 -36.74 4.72
CA GLU A 120 22.72 -35.47 5.45
C GLU A 120 22.77 -34.27 4.49
N LYS A 121 23.52 -34.40 3.39
CA LYS A 121 23.63 -33.38 2.36
C LYS A 121 22.28 -33.07 1.71
N GLU A 122 21.50 -34.10 1.39
CA GLU A 122 20.16 -33.93 0.82
C GLU A 122 19.20 -33.23 1.80
N LYS A 123 19.24 -33.57 3.09
CA LYS A 123 18.45 -32.88 4.14
C LYS A 123 18.82 -31.41 4.25
N LEU A 124 20.11 -31.08 4.22
CA LEU A 124 20.60 -29.69 4.27
C LEU A 124 20.17 -28.90 3.04
N GLN A 125 20.26 -29.48 1.83
CA GLN A 125 19.79 -28.83 0.61
C GLN A 125 18.29 -28.55 0.65
N LYS A 126 17.47 -29.51 1.11
CA LYS A 126 16.02 -29.30 1.28
C LYS A 126 15.72 -28.20 2.30
N LYS A 127 16.44 -28.15 3.42
CA LYS A 127 16.29 -27.10 4.43
C LYS A 127 16.68 -25.72 3.88
N HIS A 128 17.78 -25.63 3.13
CA HIS A 128 18.23 -24.40 2.51
C HIS A 128 17.23 -23.87 1.47
N GLY A 129 16.70 -24.75 0.61
CA GLY A 129 15.67 -24.38 -0.37
C GLY A 129 14.39 -23.85 0.26
N ARG A 130 13.92 -24.45 1.37
CA ARG A 130 12.77 -23.94 2.12
C ARG A 130 13.02 -22.55 2.71
N LEU A 131 14.23 -22.33 3.25
CA LEU A 131 14.61 -21.04 3.85
C LEU A 131 14.67 -19.93 2.80
N LEU A 132 15.23 -20.23 1.61
CA LEU A 132 15.27 -19.30 0.48
C LEU A 132 13.86 -18.88 0.06
N LYS A 133 12.95 -19.85 -0.15
CA LYS A 133 11.57 -19.56 -0.53
C LYS A 133 10.85 -18.67 0.50
N THR A 134 11.02 -18.96 1.79
CA THR A 134 10.43 -18.17 2.87
C THR A 134 10.95 -16.71 2.87
N LYS A 135 12.23 -16.51 2.56
CA LYS A 135 12.82 -15.17 2.43
C LYS A 135 12.31 -14.45 1.19
N GLU A 136 12.17 -15.13 0.06
CA GLU A 136 11.61 -14.58 -1.18
C GLU A 136 10.16 -14.13 -0.99
N ASP A 137 9.33 -14.97 -0.36
CA ASP A 137 7.93 -14.63 -0.05
C ASP A 137 7.85 -13.37 0.84
N LYS A 138 8.74 -13.26 1.84
CA LYS A 138 8.81 -12.10 2.72
C LYS A 138 9.26 -10.83 1.98
N ILE A 139 10.22 -10.94 1.08
CA ILE A 139 10.66 -9.83 0.22
C ILE A 139 9.50 -9.39 -0.69
N SER A 140 8.79 -10.32 -1.32
CA SER A 140 7.63 -9.99 -2.16
C SER A 140 6.52 -9.31 -1.37
N SER A 141 6.24 -9.75 -0.13
CA SER A 141 5.30 -9.07 0.77
C SER A 141 5.74 -7.65 1.11
N MET A 142 7.02 -7.44 1.45
CA MET A 142 7.55 -6.10 1.75
C MET A 142 7.48 -5.18 0.51
N MET A 143 7.79 -5.70 -0.67
CA MET A 143 7.70 -4.94 -1.92
C MET A 143 6.26 -4.57 -2.30
N SER A 144 5.27 -5.36 -1.87
CA SER A 144 3.85 -4.98 -2.01
C SER A 144 3.52 -3.83 -1.05
N GLN A 145 3.90 -3.96 0.22
CA GLN A 145 3.66 -2.91 1.23
C GLN A 145 4.34 -1.57 0.87
N MET A 146 5.57 -1.61 0.35
CA MET A 146 6.25 -0.39 -0.11
C MET A 146 5.48 0.29 -1.26
N ARG A 147 4.91 -0.48 -2.18
CA ARG A 147 4.07 0.07 -3.27
C ARG A 147 2.80 0.73 -2.75
N ASP A 148 2.17 0.15 -1.73
CA ASP A 148 0.98 0.73 -1.10
C ASP A 148 1.32 2.04 -0.38
N ILE A 149 2.45 2.08 0.33
CA ILE A 149 2.95 3.29 1.00
C ILE A 149 3.26 4.39 -0.02
N ASP A 150 3.92 4.06 -1.14
CA ASP A 150 4.21 5.03 -2.20
C ASP A 150 2.93 5.57 -2.85
N SER A 151 1.91 4.73 -3.03
CA SER A 151 0.58 5.16 -3.50
C SER A 151 -0.08 6.14 -2.52
N GLN A 152 -0.09 5.82 -1.22
CA GLN A 152 -0.61 6.71 -0.18
C GLN A 152 0.14 8.04 -0.12
N ARG A 153 1.47 8.01 -0.23
CA ARG A 153 2.32 9.21 -0.26
C ARG A 153 1.99 10.11 -1.44
N ASN A 154 1.80 9.53 -2.63
CA ASN A 154 1.44 10.28 -3.84
C ASN A 154 0.05 10.95 -3.69
N ASN A 155 -0.92 10.23 -3.12
CA ASN A 155 -2.26 10.78 -2.87
C ASN A 155 -2.21 11.95 -1.87
N ALA A 156 -1.44 11.80 -0.78
CA ALA A 156 -1.25 12.87 0.20
C ALA A 156 -0.56 14.11 -0.42
N GLN A 157 0.45 13.93 -1.27
CA GLN A 157 1.09 15.03 -1.98
C GLN A 157 0.14 15.77 -2.92
N GLN A 158 -0.68 15.05 -3.68
CA GLN A 158 -1.70 15.67 -4.54
C GLN A 158 -2.74 16.46 -3.73
N PHE A 159 -3.16 15.93 -2.58
CA PHE A 159 -4.07 16.62 -1.66
C PHE A 159 -3.48 17.96 -1.17
N VAL A 160 -2.22 17.95 -0.70
CA VAL A 160 -1.52 19.17 -0.26
C VAL A 160 -1.36 20.18 -1.39
N GLN A 161 -1.02 19.74 -2.61
CA GLN A 161 -0.93 20.64 -3.77
C GLN A 161 -2.29 21.26 -4.13
N ASN A 162 -3.38 20.50 -4.05
CA ASN A 162 -4.73 20.99 -4.31
C ASN A 162 -5.16 22.03 -3.27
N ILE A 163 -4.85 21.82 -1.98
CA ILE A 163 -5.08 22.83 -0.93
C ILE A 163 -4.25 24.09 -1.20
N GLY A 164 -2.96 23.94 -1.52
CA GLY A 164 -2.09 25.07 -1.83
C GLY A 164 -2.62 25.93 -2.98
N ARG A 165 -3.11 25.30 -4.06
CA ARG A 165 -3.75 26.01 -5.18
C ARG A 165 -5.02 26.73 -4.77
N LYS A 166 -5.89 26.09 -3.98
CA LYS A 166 -7.12 26.72 -3.45
C LYS A 166 -6.79 27.94 -2.59
N ASN A 167 -5.79 27.84 -1.70
CA ASN A 167 -5.36 28.95 -0.85
C ASN A 167 -4.82 30.14 -1.66
N ILE A 168 -4.07 29.90 -2.74
CA ILE A 168 -3.60 30.98 -3.64
C ILE A 168 -4.77 31.67 -4.34
N LEU A 169 -5.78 30.91 -4.80
CA LEU A 169 -6.97 31.48 -5.42
C LEU A 169 -7.78 32.32 -4.43
N ILE A 170 -7.92 31.84 -3.19
CA ILE A 170 -8.54 32.56 -2.09
C ILE A 170 -7.79 33.86 -1.80
N ALA A 171 -6.46 33.81 -1.65
CA ALA A 171 -5.65 34.99 -1.39
C ALA A 171 -5.80 36.05 -2.50
N ARG A 172 -5.79 35.63 -3.77
CA ARG A 172 -6.02 36.55 -4.92
C ARG A 172 -7.44 37.11 -4.95
N ALA A 173 -8.45 36.34 -4.54
CA ALA A 173 -9.82 36.83 -4.42
C ALA A 173 -9.92 37.86 -3.29
N MET A 174 -9.32 37.58 -2.13
CA MET A 174 -9.24 38.49 -1.00
C MET A 174 -8.53 39.79 -1.36
N THR A 175 -7.37 39.73 -2.04
CA THR A 175 -6.66 40.95 -2.47
C THR A 175 -7.54 41.80 -3.38
N ARG A 176 -8.27 41.17 -4.33
CA ARG A 176 -9.20 41.89 -5.21
C ARG A 176 -10.38 42.49 -4.44
N MET A 177 -10.97 41.74 -3.49
CA MET A 177 -12.05 42.24 -2.64
C MET A 177 -11.58 43.40 -1.78
N VAL A 178 -10.44 43.28 -1.10
CA VAL A 178 -9.84 44.37 -0.32
C VAL A 178 -9.56 45.58 -1.20
N GLN A 179 -9.01 45.39 -2.40
CA GLN A 179 -8.78 46.50 -3.33
C GLN A 179 -10.07 47.18 -3.79
N ARG A 180 -11.13 46.42 -4.09
CA ARG A 180 -12.43 46.98 -4.47
C ARG A 180 -13.07 47.72 -3.30
N VAL A 181 -13.07 47.12 -2.12
CA VAL A 181 -13.51 47.77 -0.88
C VAL A 181 -12.76 49.09 -0.68
N LEU A 182 -11.42 49.08 -0.72
CA LEU A 182 -10.62 50.30 -0.57
C LEU A 182 -10.95 51.35 -1.64
N MET A 183 -11.20 50.93 -2.88
CA MET A 183 -11.59 51.82 -3.97
C MET A 183 -12.98 52.42 -3.77
N THR A 184 -13.99 51.62 -3.44
CA THR A 184 -15.35 52.08 -3.12
C THR A 184 -15.34 53.04 -1.92
N CYS A 185 -14.54 52.73 -0.90
CA CYS A 185 -14.38 53.61 0.26
C CYS A 185 -13.64 54.92 -0.02
N SER A 186 -12.87 55.00 -1.10
CA SER A 186 -12.17 56.23 -1.51
C SER A 186 -13.05 57.18 -2.32
N ILE A 187 -14.17 56.67 -2.84
CA ILE A 187 -15.11 57.40 -3.70
C ILE A 187 -16.34 57.89 -2.90
N THR A 188 -16.75 57.13 -1.89
CA THR A 188 -17.89 57.47 -1.02
C THR A 188 -17.52 58.52 0.03
N THR A 189 -18.39 59.53 0.25
CA THR A 189 -18.16 60.64 1.19
C THR A 189 -18.64 60.36 2.62
N ASN A 190 -19.11 59.14 2.86
CA ASN A 190 -19.65 58.73 4.15
C ASN A 190 -18.53 58.57 5.20
N SER A 191 -18.62 59.32 6.30
CA SER A 191 -17.65 59.31 7.40
C SER A 191 -17.42 57.92 8.03
N ILE A 192 -18.41 57.01 7.93
CA ILE A 192 -18.31 55.62 8.38
C ILE A 192 -17.36 54.83 7.47
N VAL A 193 -17.45 55.08 6.16
CA VAL A 193 -16.71 54.38 5.12
C VAL A 193 -15.25 54.87 5.03
N GLU A 194 -15.01 56.17 5.22
CA GLU A 194 -13.65 56.72 5.34
C GLU A 194 -12.90 56.23 6.59
N ARG A 195 -13.63 56.01 7.69
CA ARG A 195 -13.06 55.45 8.93
C ARG A 195 -12.70 53.98 8.74
N PHE A 196 -13.57 53.24 8.08
CA PHE A 196 -13.35 51.84 7.72
C PHE A 196 -12.13 51.63 6.80
N HIS A 197 -11.94 52.49 5.78
CA HIS A 197 -10.75 52.50 4.93
C HIS A 197 -9.45 52.68 5.74
N ARG A 198 -9.43 53.66 6.65
CA ARG A 198 -8.27 53.91 7.54
C ARG A 198 -7.99 52.73 8.47
N ASP A 199 -9.01 52.08 8.99
CA ASP A 199 -8.86 51.04 10.01
C ASP A 199 -8.46 49.67 9.42
N ILE A 200 -8.99 49.31 8.24
CA ILE A 200 -8.50 48.16 7.44
C ILE A 200 -7.03 48.36 7.08
N ALA A 201 -6.67 49.53 6.56
CA ALA A 201 -5.31 49.84 6.14
C ALA A 201 -4.30 49.84 7.30
N ARG A 202 -4.76 50.12 8.54
CA ARG A 202 -3.90 50.30 9.71
C ARG A 202 -3.78 49.07 10.60
N THR A 203 -4.82 48.23 10.71
CA THR A 203 -4.82 47.13 11.71
C THR A 203 -5.47 45.82 11.28
N GLY A 204 -6.27 45.75 10.21
CA GLY A 204 -6.91 44.50 9.78
C GLY A 204 -7.75 43.80 10.86
N SER A 205 -8.31 44.56 11.81
CA SER A 205 -9.02 44.00 12.97
C SER A 205 -10.41 43.50 12.58
N ILE A 206 -10.66 42.20 12.78
CA ILE A 206 -11.97 41.59 12.48
C ILE A 206 -13.09 42.17 13.35
N SER A 207 -12.78 42.69 14.56
CA SER A 207 -13.76 43.41 15.39
C SER A 207 -14.37 44.61 14.66
N HIS A 208 -13.52 45.37 13.96
CA HIS A 208 -13.95 46.59 13.26
C HIS A 208 -14.73 46.25 11.99
N LEU A 209 -14.35 45.16 11.31
CA LEU A 209 -15.12 44.63 10.18
C LEU A 209 -16.51 44.17 10.61
N ALA A 210 -16.61 43.47 11.74
CA ALA A 210 -17.89 43.08 12.33
C ALA A 210 -18.74 44.30 12.71
N ASP A 211 -18.18 45.29 13.42
CA ASP A 211 -18.90 46.53 13.77
C ASP A 211 -19.39 47.30 12.54
N THR A 212 -18.59 47.32 11.46
CA THR A 212 -18.95 47.99 10.21
C THR A 212 -20.07 47.24 9.50
N LEU A 213 -20.00 45.91 9.45
CA LEU A 213 -21.10 45.09 8.93
C LEU A 213 -22.39 45.29 9.71
N ILE A 214 -22.33 45.34 11.05
CA ILE A 214 -23.51 45.63 11.89
C ILE A 214 -24.13 46.98 11.49
N LYS A 215 -23.31 48.02 11.29
CA LYS A 215 -23.80 49.34 10.89
C LYS A 215 -24.41 49.35 9.50
N LEU A 216 -23.75 48.72 8.52
CA LEU A 216 -24.24 48.69 7.13
C LEU A 216 -25.51 47.83 6.98
N ILE A 217 -25.62 46.73 7.72
CA ILE A 217 -26.81 45.88 7.74
C ILE A 217 -28.00 46.62 8.37
N ASN A 218 -27.75 47.53 9.33
CA ASN A 218 -28.77 48.35 9.97
C ASN A 218 -28.88 49.77 9.39
N LEU A 219 -28.27 50.01 8.22
CA LEU A 219 -28.26 51.33 7.59
C LEU A 219 -29.68 51.70 7.17
N LYS A 220 -30.15 52.87 7.59
CA LYS A 220 -31.48 53.35 7.19
C LYS A 220 -31.38 54.15 5.91
N LYS A 221 -32.48 54.20 5.16
CA LYS A 221 -32.58 54.97 3.92
C LYS A 221 -32.31 56.47 4.13
N ASP A 222 -32.70 57.01 5.28
CA ASP A 222 -32.51 58.43 5.60
C ASP A 222 -31.06 58.79 5.95
N ASP A 223 -30.21 57.79 6.22
CA ASP A 223 -28.81 57.98 6.62
C ASP A 223 -27.86 58.06 5.41
N ILE A 224 -28.35 57.86 4.17
CA ILE A 224 -27.54 57.85 2.95
C ILE A 224 -27.80 59.06 2.05
N PRO A 225 -26.76 59.67 1.44
CA PRO A 225 -26.92 60.67 0.40
C PRO A 225 -27.67 60.13 -0.81
N ALA A 226 -28.46 60.98 -1.46
CA ALA A 226 -29.23 60.60 -2.64
C ALA A 226 -28.32 60.15 -3.79
N GLY A 227 -28.52 58.92 -4.28
CA GLY A 227 -27.75 58.34 -5.39
C GLY A 227 -26.61 57.41 -4.97
N GLU A 228 -26.26 57.32 -3.69
CA GLU A 228 -25.18 56.45 -3.19
C GLU A 228 -25.65 55.03 -2.79
N GLU A 229 -26.95 54.73 -2.87
CA GLU A 229 -27.55 53.43 -2.48
C GLU A 229 -26.88 52.23 -3.17
N LEU A 230 -26.57 52.34 -4.46
CA LEU A 230 -25.93 51.27 -5.21
C LEU A 230 -24.48 51.05 -4.77
N GLU A 231 -23.77 52.10 -4.37
CA GLU A 231 -22.38 52.00 -3.90
C GLU A 231 -22.34 51.36 -2.51
N GLU A 232 -23.22 51.77 -1.60
CA GLU A 232 -23.36 51.18 -0.26
C GLU A 232 -23.81 49.71 -0.33
N ARG A 233 -24.71 49.37 -1.25
CA ARG A 233 -25.10 47.98 -1.55
C ARG A 233 -23.88 47.16 -1.98
N ASN A 234 -23.13 47.64 -2.96
CA ASN A 234 -21.96 46.94 -3.50
C ASN A 234 -20.86 46.79 -2.43
N LEU A 235 -20.68 47.81 -1.58
CA LEU A 235 -19.76 47.76 -0.45
C LEU A 235 -20.18 46.66 0.53
N LEU A 236 -21.44 46.64 0.96
CA LEU A 236 -21.96 45.62 1.86
C LEU A 236 -21.80 44.21 1.27
N GLU A 237 -22.11 44.02 -0.01
CA GLU A 237 -21.95 42.74 -0.71
C GLU A 237 -20.48 42.27 -0.74
N ASP A 238 -19.54 43.17 -1.07
CA ASP A 238 -18.11 42.86 -1.06
C ASP A 238 -17.60 42.55 0.36
N LEU A 239 -18.13 43.22 1.38
CA LEU A 239 -17.77 42.98 2.78
C LEU A 239 -18.31 41.67 3.34
N LEU A 240 -19.56 41.32 3.05
CA LEU A 240 -20.13 40.01 3.39
C LEU A 240 -19.33 38.89 2.74
N ASN A 241 -18.95 39.06 1.46
CA ASN A 241 -18.12 38.11 0.76
C ASN A 241 -16.72 38.01 1.36
N LEU A 242 -16.05 39.13 1.62
CA LEU A 242 -14.74 39.15 2.25
C LEU A 242 -14.78 38.46 3.63
N PHE A 243 -15.80 38.76 4.43
CA PHE A 243 -15.99 38.17 5.74
C PHE A 243 -16.19 36.65 5.65
N SER A 244 -17.04 36.17 4.74
CA SER A 244 -17.22 34.72 4.51
C SER A 244 -15.90 34.02 4.13
N VAL A 245 -15.06 34.67 3.31
CA VAL A 245 -13.77 34.12 2.89
C VAL A 245 -12.76 34.10 4.05
N LEU A 246 -12.76 35.12 4.89
CA LEU A 246 -11.87 35.19 6.07
C LEU A 246 -12.10 34.01 7.03
N PHE A 247 -13.35 33.53 7.16
CA PHE A 247 -13.69 32.36 7.96
C PHE A 247 -13.11 31.03 7.44
N PHE A 248 -12.76 30.93 6.15
CA PHE A 248 -12.08 29.74 5.62
C PHE A 248 -10.66 29.59 6.13
N ILE A 249 -10.03 30.65 6.64
CA ILE A 249 -8.65 30.62 7.13
C ILE A 249 -8.68 30.22 8.62
N PRO A 250 -8.18 29.03 9.01
CA PRO A 250 -8.32 28.51 10.38
C PRO A 250 -7.75 29.44 11.45
N THR A 251 -6.60 30.07 11.17
CA THR A 251 -5.97 31.02 12.09
C THR A 251 -6.84 32.24 12.35
N ILE A 252 -7.50 32.75 11.30
CA ILE A 252 -8.41 33.89 11.40
C ILE A 252 -9.67 33.46 12.16
N ARG A 253 -10.26 32.31 11.83
CA ARG A 253 -11.41 31.74 12.56
C ARG A 253 -11.16 31.62 14.06
N GLY A 254 -9.97 31.19 14.47
CA GLY A 254 -9.56 31.12 15.87
C GLY A 254 -9.42 32.49 16.56
N GLU A 255 -9.10 33.55 15.81
CA GLU A 255 -9.08 34.92 16.34
C GLU A 255 -10.48 35.54 16.41
N ILE A 256 -11.35 35.24 15.43
CA ILE A 256 -12.73 35.75 15.44
C ILE A 256 -13.55 35.17 16.59
N SER A 257 -13.39 33.88 16.87
CA SER A 257 -14.07 33.24 18.01
C SER A 257 -13.66 33.83 19.37
N LYS A 258 -12.46 34.42 19.49
CA LYS A 258 -12.01 35.11 20.72
C LYS A 258 -12.48 36.56 20.82
N ASN A 259 -13.17 37.07 19.81
CA ASN A 259 -13.55 38.46 19.71
C ASN A 259 -14.87 38.73 20.44
N ASN A 260 -14.86 39.64 21.41
CA ASN A 260 -16.04 39.96 22.22
C ASN A 260 -17.21 40.54 21.40
N LYS A 261 -16.93 41.11 20.22
CA LYS A 261 -17.96 41.64 19.31
C LYS A 261 -18.59 40.60 18.40
N TYR A 262 -18.01 39.41 18.33
CA TYR A 262 -18.49 38.35 17.45
C TYR A 262 -19.90 37.87 17.80
N PRO A 263 -20.28 37.64 19.08
CA PRO A 263 -21.65 37.32 19.43
C PRO A 263 -22.65 38.44 19.10
N GLU A 264 -22.28 39.72 19.30
CA GLU A 264 -23.12 40.86 18.94
C GLU A 264 -23.40 40.90 17.43
N PHE A 265 -22.36 40.66 16.62
CA PHE A 265 -22.50 40.55 15.17
C PHE A 265 -23.43 39.41 14.75
N LEU A 266 -23.30 38.22 15.35
CA LEU A 266 -24.17 37.09 15.04
C LEU A 266 -25.62 37.38 15.39
N LYS A 267 -25.88 38.05 16.51
CA LYS A 267 -27.23 38.49 16.87
C LYS A 267 -27.78 39.46 15.83
N ALA A 268 -27.03 40.50 15.48
CA ALA A 268 -27.45 41.47 14.46
C ALA A 268 -27.73 40.82 13.09
N LEU A 269 -26.88 39.86 12.69
CA LEU A 269 -27.06 39.10 11.45
C LEU A 269 -28.32 38.21 11.49
N THR A 270 -28.59 37.59 12.64
CA THR A 270 -29.77 36.74 12.87
C THR A 270 -31.05 37.57 12.83
N VAL A 271 -31.08 38.72 13.51
CA VAL A 271 -32.20 39.70 13.44
C VAL A 271 -32.45 40.12 11.99
N PHE A 272 -31.39 40.49 11.25
CA PHE A 272 -31.54 40.95 9.87
C PHE A 272 -32.15 39.89 8.95
N ILE A 273 -31.75 38.61 9.12
CA ILE A 273 -32.26 37.51 8.30
C ILE A 273 -33.71 37.17 8.69
N PHE A 274 -33.99 37.00 9.99
CA PHE A 274 -35.25 36.38 10.43
C PHE A 274 -36.34 37.38 10.82
N GLU A 275 -35.99 38.50 11.47
CA GLU A 275 -36.96 39.44 12.04
C GLU A 275 -37.31 40.60 11.10
N LYS A 276 -36.58 40.74 9.98
CA LYS A 276 -36.81 41.76 8.94
C LYS A 276 -37.10 43.16 9.50
N ASN A 277 -36.04 43.82 9.94
CA ASN A 277 -36.15 45.25 10.27
C ASN A 277 -36.50 46.06 9.01
N GLU A 278 -37.78 46.42 8.85
CA GLU A 278 -38.30 47.16 7.69
C GLU A 278 -37.66 48.55 7.52
N GLU A 279 -37.04 49.07 8.58
CA GLU A 279 -36.30 50.34 8.53
C GLU A 279 -34.90 50.18 7.88
N SER A 280 -34.40 48.95 7.75
CA SER A 280 -33.11 48.68 7.09
C SER A 280 -33.24 48.78 5.57
N LEU A 281 -32.32 49.52 4.97
CA LEU A 281 -32.28 49.82 3.53
C LEU A 281 -32.23 48.57 2.66
N PHE A 282 -31.49 47.53 3.07
CA PHE A 282 -31.22 46.35 2.25
C PHE A 282 -31.98 45.09 2.68
N VAL A 283 -32.98 45.21 3.57
CA VAL A 283 -33.71 44.07 4.14
C VAL A 283 -34.42 43.19 3.10
N ASN A 284 -34.72 43.74 1.92
CA ASN A 284 -35.36 43.02 0.82
C ASN A 284 -34.42 42.75 -0.37
N ASP A 285 -33.12 43.07 -0.26
CA ASP A 285 -32.15 42.78 -1.33
C ASP A 285 -31.76 41.29 -1.32
N PRO A 286 -32.06 40.53 -2.38
CA PRO A 286 -31.81 39.09 -2.40
C PRO A 286 -30.33 38.73 -2.37
N GLY A 287 -29.46 39.56 -2.95
CA GLY A 287 -28.01 39.34 -2.96
C GLY A 287 -27.39 39.58 -1.58
N ILE A 288 -27.82 40.63 -0.89
CA ILE A 288 -27.38 40.91 0.48
C ILE A 288 -27.88 39.82 1.43
N LEU A 289 -29.15 39.42 1.33
CA LEU A 289 -29.70 38.32 2.12
C LEU A 289 -28.95 37.00 1.89
N GLU A 290 -28.58 36.69 0.65
CA GLU A 290 -27.75 35.52 0.34
C GLU A 290 -26.35 35.62 0.98
N GLY A 291 -25.71 36.78 0.88
CA GLY A 291 -24.43 37.06 1.53
C GLY A 291 -24.50 36.89 3.05
N CYS A 292 -25.57 37.38 3.68
CA CYS A 292 -25.83 37.22 5.10
C CYS A 292 -26.02 35.74 5.50
N CYS A 293 -26.82 34.97 4.76
CA CYS A 293 -27.01 33.54 5.00
C CYS A 293 -25.70 32.75 4.88
N LYS A 294 -24.89 33.08 3.87
CA LYS A 294 -23.57 32.48 3.66
C LYS A 294 -22.61 32.79 4.80
N VAL A 295 -22.59 34.03 5.29
CA VAL A 295 -21.79 34.39 6.46
C VAL A 295 -22.27 33.63 7.70
N LEU A 296 -23.59 33.49 7.90
CA LEU A 296 -24.16 32.73 9.01
C LEU A 296 -23.74 31.24 8.98
N ASP A 297 -23.72 30.61 7.80
CA ASP A 297 -23.19 29.24 7.60
C ASP A 297 -21.71 29.14 7.97
N GLU A 298 -20.88 30.10 7.55
CA GLU A 298 -19.46 30.06 7.90
C GLU A 298 -19.20 30.32 9.39
N THR A 299 -20.03 31.14 10.04
CA THR A 299 -19.85 31.50 11.45
C THR A 299 -20.32 30.40 12.41
N CYS A 300 -21.37 29.66 12.06
CA CYS A 300 -21.86 28.54 12.87
C CYS A 300 -20.91 27.33 12.88
N LYS A 301 -19.77 27.38 12.17
CA LYS A 301 -18.70 26.36 12.20
C LYS A 301 -17.68 26.58 13.34
N THR A 302 -18.00 27.46 14.29
CA THR A 302 -17.18 27.74 15.47
C THR A 302 -17.99 27.47 16.73
N ASP A 303 -17.33 27.03 17.81
CA ASP A 303 -18.01 26.75 19.09
C ASP A 303 -18.76 27.98 19.61
N VAL A 304 -18.16 29.17 19.48
CA VAL A 304 -18.78 30.44 19.87
C VAL A 304 -20.00 30.75 19.01
N GLY A 305 -19.94 30.48 17.70
CA GLY A 305 -21.07 30.63 16.81
C GLY A 305 -22.23 29.70 17.17
N ILE A 306 -21.93 28.42 17.41
CA ILE A 306 -22.92 27.42 17.82
C ILE A 306 -23.56 27.81 19.16
N ASN A 307 -22.76 28.17 20.16
CA ASN A 307 -23.25 28.58 21.48
C ASN A 307 -24.08 29.86 21.42
N THR A 308 -23.70 30.82 20.58
CA THR A 308 -24.45 32.08 20.44
C THR A 308 -25.81 31.85 19.79
N LEU A 309 -25.88 31.04 18.72
CA LEU A 309 -27.12 30.77 18.00
C LEU A 309 -28.05 29.84 18.77
N SER A 310 -27.52 28.83 19.46
CA SER A 310 -28.34 27.92 20.29
C SER A 310 -28.99 28.63 21.49
N GLN A 311 -28.39 29.70 21.99
CA GLN A 311 -28.94 30.54 23.07
C GLN A 311 -29.77 31.72 22.54
N TYR A 312 -29.96 31.82 21.23
CA TYR A 312 -30.73 32.91 20.63
C TYR A 312 -32.22 32.63 20.77
N GLU A 313 -32.91 33.48 21.53
CA GLU A 313 -34.34 33.42 21.79
C GLU A 313 -34.96 34.80 21.61
N THR A 314 -36.14 34.83 21.00
CA THR A 314 -36.96 36.03 20.80
C THR A 314 -38.36 35.77 21.35
N SER A 315 -39.22 36.80 21.32
CA SER A 315 -40.64 36.62 21.63
C SER A 315 -41.38 35.71 20.63
N GLU A 316 -40.82 35.50 19.44
CA GLU A 316 -41.41 34.71 18.36
C GLU A 316 -40.98 33.24 18.36
N GLY A 317 -39.96 32.89 19.15
CA GLY A 317 -39.48 31.52 19.29
C GLY A 317 -37.98 31.43 19.55
N CYS A 318 -37.49 30.21 19.69
CA CYS A 318 -36.04 29.96 19.71
C CYS A 318 -35.47 30.02 18.28
N PHE A 319 -34.15 30.15 18.16
CA PHE A 319 -33.44 30.20 16.87
C PHE A 319 -33.89 29.13 15.87
N TYR A 320 -34.09 27.90 16.33
CA TYR A 320 -34.49 26.81 15.45
C TYR A 320 -35.89 26.98 14.88
N GLU A 321 -36.83 27.46 15.69
CA GLU A 321 -38.20 27.74 15.23
C GLU A 321 -38.19 28.86 14.19
N LEU A 322 -37.41 29.92 14.44
CA LEU A 322 -37.21 31.01 13.48
C LEU A 322 -36.60 30.51 12.16
N LEU A 323 -35.57 29.67 12.23
CA LEU A 323 -34.89 29.11 11.07
C LEU A 323 -35.83 28.23 10.25
N VAL A 324 -36.58 27.33 10.89
CA VAL A 324 -37.52 26.45 10.19
C VAL A 324 -38.67 27.25 9.59
N ASN A 325 -39.26 28.18 10.35
CA ASN A 325 -40.31 29.06 9.85
C ASN A 325 -39.83 29.87 8.65
N TYR A 326 -38.60 30.38 8.70
CA TYR A 326 -38.02 31.13 7.59
C TYR A 326 -37.82 30.25 6.36
N ILE A 327 -37.27 29.04 6.50
CA ILE A 327 -37.10 28.11 5.39
C ILE A 327 -38.46 27.64 4.83
N GLU A 328 -39.46 27.37 5.65
CA GLU A 328 -40.79 26.97 5.18
C GLU A 328 -41.49 28.10 4.40
N ASN A 329 -41.41 29.32 4.91
CA ASN A 329 -41.92 30.51 4.22
C ASN A 329 -41.00 30.97 3.08
N ALA A 330 -39.79 30.39 2.96
CA ALA A 330 -38.85 30.67 1.90
C ALA A 330 -39.31 30.17 0.53
N SER A 331 -40.27 29.25 0.48
CA SER A 331 -40.83 28.76 -0.79
C SER A 331 -41.34 29.89 -1.69
N GLU A 332 -41.71 31.04 -1.12
CA GLU A 332 -42.09 32.28 -1.82
C GLU A 332 -40.99 33.35 -1.85
N ARG A 333 -39.95 33.28 -0.99
CA ARG A 333 -39.07 34.41 -0.67
C ARG A 333 -37.56 34.17 -0.75
N CYS A 334 -37.07 32.93 -0.70
CA CYS A 334 -35.63 32.65 -0.76
C CYS A 334 -35.25 31.80 -1.96
N ASN A 335 -34.01 31.99 -2.42
CA ASN A 335 -33.42 31.19 -3.47
C ASN A 335 -32.80 29.89 -2.91
N ASP A 336 -32.48 28.96 -3.81
CA ASP A 336 -31.93 27.65 -3.44
C ASP A 336 -30.60 27.74 -2.69
N ALA A 337 -29.79 28.78 -2.94
CA ALA A 337 -28.52 28.98 -2.25
C ALA A 337 -28.73 29.37 -0.78
N GLN A 338 -29.66 30.30 -0.51
CA GLN A 338 -30.06 30.72 0.84
C GLN A 338 -30.59 29.53 1.64
N VAL A 339 -31.49 28.74 1.06
CA VAL A 339 -32.04 27.53 1.72
C VAL A 339 -30.91 26.56 2.05
N ASN A 340 -29.99 26.32 1.12
CA ASN A 340 -28.84 25.44 1.35
C ASN A 340 -27.94 25.91 2.51
N TYR A 341 -27.63 27.21 2.58
CA TYR A 341 -26.83 27.77 3.67
C TYR A 341 -27.54 27.61 5.02
N LEU A 342 -28.84 27.93 5.10
CA LEU A 342 -29.59 27.83 6.34
C LEU A 342 -29.77 26.37 6.81
N LEU A 343 -29.87 25.42 5.89
CA LEU A 343 -29.87 23.99 6.23
C LEU A 343 -28.53 23.51 6.78
N ASN A 344 -27.41 24.01 6.24
CA ASN A 344 -26.10 23.73 6.83
C ASN A 344 -26.02 24.26 8.27
N VAL A 345 -26.52 25.47 8.51
CA VAL A 345 -26.60 26.06 9.85
C VAL A 345 -27.43 25.17 10.77
N PHE A 346 -28.63 24.77 10.33
CA PHE A 346 -29.50 23.86 11.08
C PHE A 346 -28.76 22.59 11.51
N PHE A 347 -28.11 21.89 10.57
CA PHE A 347 -27.39 20.67 10.90
C PHE A 347 -26.19 20.89 11.82
N THR A 348 -25.48 22.00 11.65
CA THR A 348 -24.25 22.27 12.42
C THR A 348 -24.56 22.64 13.87
N VAL A 349 -25.59 23.47 14.08
CA VAL A 349 -25.98 23.88 15.44
C VAL A 349 -26.69 22.72 16.17
N SER A 350 -27.51 21.92 15.47
CA SER A 350 -28.27 20.82 16.07
C SER A 350 -27.41 19.66 16.59
N THR A 351 -26.21 19.45 16.05
CA THR A 351 -25.33 18.34 16.45
C THR A 351 -24.70 18.49 17.83
N ASN A 352 -24.70 19.69 18.43
CA ASN A 352 -23.92 19.93 19.64
C ASN A 352 -24.69 19.80 20.96
N GLU A 353 -25.98 20.18 21.07
CA GLU A 353 -26.70 20.07 22.37
C GLU A 353 -28.24 19.83 22.29
N ALA A 354 -28.84 19.58 21.11
CA ALA A 354 -30.31 19.69 20.95
C ALA A 354 -31.03 18.48 20.30
N ALA A 355 -30.52 17.26 20.44
CA ALA A 355 -31.17 16.06 19.86
C ALA A 355 -32.69 15.92 20.15
N PRO A 356 -33.21 16.23 21.37
CA PRO A 356 -34.65 16.14 21.65
C PRO A 356 -35.50 17.22 20.95
N GLN A 357 -34.93 18.39 20.67
CA GLN A 357 -35.62 19.48 19.95
C GLN A 357 -35.56 19.22 18.44
N MET A 358 -34.47 18.61 17.95
CA MET A 358 -34.28 18.22 16.56
C MET A 358 -35.41 17.31 16.06
N ASN A 359 -35.90 16.39 16.91
CA ASN A 359 -37.04 15.51 16.58
C ASN A 359 -38.33 16.29 16.32
N LYS A 360 -38.61 17.33 17.13
CA LYS A 360 -39.78 18.20 16.94
C LYS A 360 -39.63 19.10 15.72
N LEU A 361 -38.42 19.58 15.45
CA LEU A 361 -38.12 20.51 14.36
C LEU A 361 -38.08 19.82 12.98
N ILE A 362 -37.70 18.54 12.92
CA ILE A 362 -37.75 17.76 11.68
C ILE A 362 -39.19 17.45 11.24
N ALA A 363 -40.16 17.50 12.16
CA ALA A 363 -41.57 17.34 11.83
C ALA A 363 -42.24 18.62 11.29
N LEU A 364 -41.56 19.77 11.34
CA LEU A 364 -42.15 21.07 11.00
C LEU A 364 -42.10 21.41 9.50
N PHE A 365 -41.30 20.69 8.71
CA PHE A 365 -41.23 20.95 7.28
C PHE A 365 -42.45 20.41 6.55
N LYS A 366 -43.09 21.24 5.72
CA LYS A 366 -44.23 20.82 4.91
C LYS A 366 -43.77 19.91 3.78
N GLN A 367 -44.58 18.90 3.48
CA GLN A 367 -44.28 17.96 2.40
C GLN A 367 -44.07 18.66 1.05
N GLU A 368 -44.85 19.71 0.76
CA GLU A 368 -44.74 20.50 -0.47
C GLU A 368 -43.37 21.20 -0.60
N SER A 369 -42.85 21.73 0.50
CA SER A 369 -41.52 22.37 0.58
C SER A 369 -40.41 21.35 0.30
N LEU A 370 -40.52 20.16 0.89
CA LEU A 370 -39.57 19.05 0.67
C LEU A 370 -39.54 18.58 -0.79
N GLU A 371 -40.72 18.38 -1.39
CA GLU A 371 -40.84 17.96 -2.79
C GLU A 371 -40.29 19.02 -3.77
N LYS A 372 -40.40 20.30 -3.42
CA LYS A 372 -39.82 21.41 -4.21
C LYS A 372 -38.30 21.33 -4.23
N TRP A 373 -37.66 21.22 -3.06
CA TRP A 373 -36.20 21.29 -2.97
C TRP A 373 -35.50 19.99 -3.37
N GLU A 374 -36.16 18.84 -3.26
CA GLU A 374 -35.66 17.57 -3.85
C GLU A 374 -35.47 17.69 -5.38
N LYS A 375 -36.31 18.51 -6.03
CA LYS A 375 -36.27 18.78 -7.48
C LYS A 375 -35.40 19.99 -7.86
N SER A 376 -34.69 20.59 -6.91
CA SER A 376 -33.82 21.75 -7.17
C SER A 376 -32.69 21.40 -8.15
N SER A 377 -32.31 22.37 -8.99
CA SER A 377 -31.11 22.27 -9.85
C SER A 377 -29.80 22.41 -9.07
N ASN A 378 -29.86 22.84 -7.80
CA ASN A 378 -28.71 22.96 -6.91
C ASN A 378 -28.39 21.60 -6.27
N GLU A 379 -27.29 20.98 -6.70
CA GLU A 379 -26.83 19.68 -6.19
C GLU A 379 -26.51 19.69 -4.69
N ALA A 380 -25.96 20.79 -4.17
CA ALA A 380 -25.65 20.91 -2.74
C ALA A 380 -26.93 20.91 -1.90
N LEU A 381 -27.95 21.66 -2.35
CA LEU A 381 -29.26 21.68 -1.70
C LEU A 381 -29.92 20.29 -1.70
N ARG A 382 -29.92 19.59 -2.84
CA ARG A 382 -30.47 18.24 -2.94
C ARG A 382 -29.78 17.27 -1.97
N THR A 383 -28.45 17.33 -1.88
CA THR A 383 -27.67 16.49 -0.96
C THR A 383 -28.04 16.77 0.51
N ASN A 384 -28.20 18.05 0.87
CA ASN A 384 -28.64 18.44 2.20
C ASN A 384 -30.10 18.05 2.49
N MET A 385 -30.98 18.06 1.48
CA MET A 385 -32.33 17.52 1.61
C MET A 385 -32.39 16.02 1.79
N GLU A 386 -31.59 15.25 1.05
CA GLU A 386 -31.47 13.82 1.30
C GLU A 386 -31.00 13.55 2.74
N ARG A 387 -30.03 14.34 3.23
CA ARG A 387 -29.57 14.25 4.62
C ARG A 387 -30.70 14.54 5.60
N TYR A 388 -31.50 15.58 5.36
CA TYR A 388 -32.65 15.93 6.18
C TYR A 388 -33.67 14.79 6.24
N LEU A 389 -34.08 14.26 5.08
CA LEU A 389 -35.07 13.19 4.97
C LEU A 389 -34.60 11.89 5.65
N ARG A 390 -33.31 11.55 5.51
CA ARG A 390 -32.73 10.38 6.20
C ARG A 390 -32.78 10.52 7.72
N ILE A 391 -32.49 11.71 8.26
CA ILE A 391 -32.58 11.95 9.70
C ILE A 391 -34.06 11.87 10.14
N GLY A 392 -34.99 12.48 9.41
CA GLY A 392 -36.42 12.40 9.72
C GLY A 392 -36.99 10.98 9.71
N LEU A 393 -36.51 10.10 8.82
CA LEU A 393 -36.87 8.68 8.82
C LEU A 393 -36.35 7.95 10.07
N LEU A 394 -35.14 8.26 10.52
CA LEU A 394 -34.57 7.65 11.74
C LEU A 394 -35.36 8.07 12.99
N VAL A 395 -35.77 9.34 13.08
CA VAL A 395 -36.57 9.86 14.20
C VAL A 395 -37.95 9.17 14.28
N LYS A 396 -38.64 9.00 13.14
CA LYS A 396 -39.93 8.30 13.10
C LYS A 396 -39.83 6.82 13.49
N LEU A 397 -38.67 6.19 13.31
CA LEU A 397 -38.44 4.81 13.75
C LEU A 397 -38.25 4.75 15.28
N GLU A 398 -37.50 5.68 15.87
CA GLU A 398 -37.32 5.76 17.33
C GLU A 398 -38.60 6.08 18.10
N GLU A 399 -39.49 6.93 17.55
CA GLU A 399 -40.81 7.19 18.15
C GLU A 399 -41.72 5.96 18.11
N ASN A 400 -41.68 5.15 17.04
CA ASN A 400 -42.47 3.92 16.93
C ASN A 400 -41.96 2.82 17.86
N ASP A 401 -40.64 2.73 18.09
CA ASP A 401 -40.06 1.79 19.05
C ASP A 401 -40.31 2.21 20.51
N SER A 402 -40.47 3.51 20.77
CA SER A 402 -40.83 4.05 22.10
C SER A 402 -42.31 3.87 22.47
N ILE A 403 -43.19 3.59 21.50
CA ILE A 403 -44.62 3.28 21.71
C ILE A 403 -44.84 1.77 21.94
N MET A 404 -43.82 0.93 21.70
CA MET A 404 -43.83 -0.53 21.88
C MET A 404 -43.21 -1.01 23.21
N LEU A 405 -42.86 -0.09 24.11
CA LEU A 405 -42.47 -0.33 25.50
C LEU A 405 -43.49 0.30 26.46
#